data_AF-A0A2D8YFT1-F1
#
_entry.id   AF-A0A2D8YFT1-F1
#
_cell.length_a   1.000
_cell.length_b   1.000
_cell.length_c   1.000
_cell.angle_alpha   90.00
_cell.angle_beta   90.00
_cell.angle_gamma   90.00
#
_symmetry.space_group_name_H-M   'P 1'
#
loop_
_entity.id
_entity.type
_entity.pdbx_description
1 polymer ?
#
loop_
_entity_poly.entity_id
_entity_poly.type
_entity_poly.pdbx_seq_one_letter_code
_entity_poly.pdbx_strand_id
1 'polypeptide(L)'
;MAASHGAGRGSEQAQSDSELSRPDRACRRRGLRPFCGQQKGEADMIYLLAGLVIFFGAHIYSALRTRAPERRIETRLGEGPFKGLYSLVAIAGFVLIVWGYGAMRPAPIIWQPPVWTAHLNILFQLIAMPILVAAYVPAGHIKKTLKHPMLVAVKIWAVGHLLANGELNSIILFGSFLAYAVFDRIMVKKRGETGLPAGAKVSVMNDAIAVLIGLVIWGAMIFGLHAILFGQPVIAGMG
;
A
#
# COMPACT_ATOMS: atom_id res chain seq x y z
N MET A 1 52.81 -39.55 11.67
CA MET A 1 51.39 -39.22 11.43
C MET A 1 50.86 -38.50 12.66
N ALA A 2 50.12 -37.40 12.43
CA ALA A 2 49.25 -36.63 13.34
C ALA A 2 49.72 -35.24 13.81
N ALA A 3 48.80 -34.29 13.59
CA ALA A 3 48.56 -33.02 14.27
C ALA A 3 49.30 -31.73 13.83
N SER A 4 48.70 -30.99 12.87
CA SER A 4 48.77 -29.52 12.84
C SER A 4 47.64 -28.89 12.00
N HIS A 5 46.37 -28.96 12.44
CA HIS A 5 45.22 -28.33 11.75
C HIS A 5 44.20 -27.70 12.73
N GLY A 6 44.68 -26.88 13.68
CA GLY A 6 43.81 -26.28 14.72
C GLY A 6 43.83 -24.75 14.86
N ALA A 7 44.85 -24.04 14.37
CA ALA A 7 45.09 -22.65 14.78
C ALA A 7 44.42 -21.57 13.89
N GLY A 8 43.92 -21.90 12.69
CA GLY A 8 43.38 -20.90 11.74
C GLY A 8 41.90 -20.54 11.92
N ARG A 9 41.06 -21.46 12.44
CA ARG A 9 39.61 -21.22 12.51
C ARG A 9 39.18 -20.17 13.53
N GLY A 10 39.96 -19.97 14.59
CA GLY A 10 39.59 -19.06 15.68
C GLY A 10 39.71 -17.58 15.33
N SER A 11 40.71 -17.21 14.52
CA SER A 11 40.96 -15.82 14.12
C SER A 11 39.99 -15.34 13.04
N GLU A 12 39.67 -16.18 12.05
CA GLU A 12 38.68 -15.85 11.00
C GLU A 12 37.27 -15.65 11.57
N GLN A 13 36.88 -16.44 12.58
CA GLN A 13 35.60 -16.27 13.26
C GLN A 13 35.53 -14.98 14.08
N ALA A 14 36.61 -14.60 14.76
CA ALA A 14 36.67 -13.36 15.53
C ALA A 14 36.58 -12.11 14.64
N GLN A 15 37.15 -12.18 13.44
CA GLN A 15 37.13 -11.08 12.47
C GLN A 15 35.74 -10.92 11.84
N SER A 16 35.08 -12.02 11.49
CA SER A 16 33.68 -12.05 11.03
C SER A 16 32.70 -11.44 12.04
N ASP A 17 32.91 -11.63 13.34
CA ASP A 17 32.04 -11.10 14.40
C ASP A 17 32.14 -9.57 14.58
N SER A 18 33.24 -8.95 14.13
CA SER A 18 33.48 -7.52 14.29
C SER A 18 32.68 -6.65 13.30
N GLU A 19 32.25 -7.22 12.17
CA GLU A 19 31.46 -6.55 11.13
C GLU A 19 29.94 -6.59 11.38
N LEU A 20 29.46 -7.46 12.28
CA LEU A 20 28.03 -7.57 12.61
C LEU A 20 27.54 -6.38 13.45
N SER A 21 26.30 -5.93 13.19
CA SER A 21 25.64 -4.93 14.03
C SER A 21 25.59 -5.39 15.50
N ARG A 22 25.68 -4.45 16.47
CA ARG A 22 25.63 -4.78 17.92
C ARG A 22 24.54 -5.80 18.32
N PRO A 23 23.28 -5.71 17.83
CA PRO A 23 22.25 -6.73 18.12
C PRO A 23 22.60 -8.13 17.60
N ASP A 24 23.16 -8.25 16.39
CA ASP A 24 23.49 -9.53 15.79
C ASP A 24 24.65 -10.23 16.51
N ARG A 25 25.61 -9.45 17.03
CA ARG A 25 26.66 -9.97 17.92
C ARG A 25 26.10 -10.56 19.21
N ALA A 26 25.14 -9.88 19.84
CA ALA A 26 24.53 -10.32 21.09
C ALA A 26 23.70 -11.60 20.89
N CYS A 27 22.98 -11.70 19.77
CA CYS A 27 22.20 -12.87 19.39
C CYS A 27 23.10 -14.07 19.03
N ARG A 28 24.20 -13.83 18.30
CA ARG A 28 25.20 -14.87 17.96
C ARG A 28 25.91 -15.42 19.21
N ARG A 29 26.26 -14.55 20.17
CA ARG A 29 26.91 -14.95 21.45
C ARG A 29 26.03 -15.82 22.35
N ARG A 30 24.70 -15.71 22.24
CA ARG A 30 23.74 -16.55 23.00
C ARG A 30 23.44 -17.90 22.33
N GLY A 31 24.13 -18.25 21.23
CA GLY A 31 23.89 -19.49 20.50
C GLY A 31 22.58 -19.50 19.68
N LEU A 32 21.87 -18.38 19.59
CA LEU A 32 20.58 -18.24 18.91
C LEU A 32 20.74 -17.94 17.41
N ARG A 33 21.74 -18.55 16.77
CA ARG A 33 22.07 -18.33 15.34
C ARG A 33 20.88 -18.43 14.37
N PRO A 34 19.89 -19.34 14.55
CA PRO A 34 18.73 -19.40 13.66
C PRO A 34 17.85 -18.13 13.70
N PHE A 35 17.88 -17.38 14.81
CA PHE A 35 16.94 -16.31 15.09
C PHE A 35 17.48 -14.91 14.78
N CYS A 36 18.80 -14.75 14.59
CA CYS A 36 19.41 -13.42 14.44
C CYS A 36 19.02 -12.70 13.13
N GLY A 37 18.56 -13.43 12.10
CA GLY A 37 17.94 -12.84 10.90
C GLY A 37 16.42 -12.80 10.94
N GLN A 38 15.80 -13.63 11.79
CA GLN A 38 14.36 -13.76 11.92
C GLN A 38 13.75 -12.55 12.62
N GLN A 39 14.43 -11.99 13.64
CA GLN A 39 13.98 -10.77 14.33
C GLN A 39 13.88 -9.55 13.41
N LYS A 40 14.76 -9.44 12.40
CA LYS A 40 14.75 -8.32 11.45
C LYS A 40 13.52 -8.42 10.54
N GLY A 41 13.28 -9.58 9.94
CA GLY A 41 12.10 -9.80 9.09
C GLY A 41 10.77 -9.69 9.84
N GLU A 42 10.72 -10.13 11.10
CA GLU A 42 9.55 -9.96 11.97
C GLU A 42 9.29 -8.47 12.29
N ALA A 43 10.32 -7.70 12.62
CA ALA A 43 10.20 -6.26 12.86
C ALA A 43 9.73 -5.50 11.59
N ASP A 44 10.23 -5.88 10.42
CA ASP A 44 9.85 -5.26 9.15
C ASP A 44 8.37 -5.50 8.79
N MET A 45 7.87 -6.71 9.02
CA MET A 45 6.45 -7.04 8.87
C MET A 45 5.58 -6.29 9.88
N ILE A 46 6.05 -6.12 11.12
CA ILE A 46 5.33 -5.36 12.14
C ILE A 46 5.10 -3.92 11.69
N TYR A 47 6.07 -3.26 11.05
CA TYR A 47 5.87 -1.89 10.53
C TYR A 47 4.79 -1.83 9.45
N LEU A 48 4.78 -2.79 8.51
CA LEU A 48 3.74 -2.86 7.49
C LEU A 48 2.35 -3.08 8.12
N LEU A 49 2.23 -4.05 9.02
CA LEU A 49 0.96 -4.36 9.68
C LEU A 49 0.48 -3.21 10.57
N ALA A 50 1.37 -2.60 11.35
CA ALA A 50 1.05 -1.44 12.17
C ALA A 50 0.61 -0.27 11.31
N GLY A 51 1.30 0.01 10.20
CA GLY A 51 0.92 1.04 9.24
C GLY A 51 -0.47 0.80 8.66
N LEU A 52 -0.78 -0.44 8.26
CA LEU A 52 -2.10 -0.83 7.75
C LEU A 52 -3.19 -0.66 8.82
N VAL A 53 -2.93 -1.09 10.07
CA VAL A 53 -3.89 -0.94 11.17
C VAL A 53 -4.14 0.53 11.50
N ILE A 54 -3.10 1.37 11.55
CA ILE A 54 -3.23 2.80 11.83
C ILE A 54 -3.99 3.50 10.68
N PHE A 55 -3.57 3.25 9.44
CA PHE A 55 -4.17 3.83 8.25
C PHE A 55 -5.64 3.42 8.14
N PHE A 56 -5.93 2.11 8.11
CA PHE A 56 -7.31 1.64 7.99
C PHE A 56 -8.14 1.86 9.25
N GLY A 57 -7.54 1.94 10.43
CA GLY A 57 -8.26 2.28 11.66
C GLY A 57 -8.97 3.63 11.55
N ALA A 58 -8.26 4.66 11.10
CA ALA A 58 -8.86 5.98 10.84
C ALA A 58 -9.95 5.89 9.75
N HIS A 59 -9.71 5.14 8.69
CA HIS A 59 -10.65 5.00 7.58
C HIS A 59 -11.88 4.14 7.91
N ILE A 60 -11.76 3.18 8.81
CA ILE A 60 -12.85 2.35 9.33
C ILE A 60 -13.78 3.22 10.18
N TYR A 61 -13.24 4.16 10.96
CA TYR A 61 -14.07 5.15 11.65
C TYR A 61 -14.98 5.90 10.66
N SER A 62 -14.42 6.41 9.56
CA SER A 62 -15.20 7.07 8.50
C SER A 62 -16.20 6.14 7.82
N ALA A 63 -15.84 4.87 7.63
CA ALA A 63 -16.73 3.87 7.06
C ALA A 63 -17.87 3.48 8.02
N LEU A 64 -17.65 3.49 9.34
CA LEU A 64 -18.67 3.13 10.33
C LEU A 64 -19.45 4.33 10.87
N ARG A 65 -19.13 5.55 10.43
CA ARG A 65 -19.77 6.77 10.94
C ARG A 65 -21.29 6.70 10.80
N THR A 66 -21.96 7.10 11.88
CA THR A 66 -23.43 7.21 11.95
C THR A 66 -23.95 8.26 10.96
N ARG A 67 -25.21 8.13 10.53
CA ARG A 67 -25.87 9.16 9.71
C ARG A 67 -26.23 10.42 10.51
N ALA A 68 -26.35 10.31 11.82
CA ALA A 68 -26.72 11.42 12.72
C ALA A 68 -25.50 12.33 12.99
N PRO A 69 -25.39 13.54 12.40
CA PRO A 69 -24.20 14.40 12.53
C PRO A 69 -23.82 14.73 13.98
N GLU A 70 -24.79 14.96 14.85
CA GLU A 70 -24.63 15.31 16.25
C GLU A 70 -23.93 14.23 17.10
N ARG A 71 -23.93 12.99 16.61
CA ARG A 71 -23.25 11.84 17.26
C ARG A 71 -21.83 11.62 16.75
N ARG A 72 -21.37 12.38 15.77
CA ARG A 72 -20.02 12.25 15.19
C ARG A 72 -19.00 12.98 16.05
N ILE A 73 -17.74 12.54 15.99
CA ILE A 73 -16.66 13.19 16.76
C ILE A 73 -16.36 14.57 16.15
N GLU A 74 -16.45 14.67 14.82
CA GLU A 74 -16.22 15.91 14.06
C GLU A 74 -17.14 17.07 14.46
N THR A 75 -18.36 16.80 14.92
CA THR A 75 -19.27 17.86 15.40
C THR A 75 -18.94 18.36 16.80
N ARG A 76 -18.31 17.53 17.64
CA ARG A 76 -17.89 17.90 19.00
C ARG A 76 -16.50 18.55 19.03
N LEU A 77 -15.59 18.05 18.20
CA LEU A 77 -14.19 18.50 18.12
C LEU A 77 -14.01 19.71 17.18
N GLY A 78 -14.97 19.92 16.27
CA GLY A 78 -14.86 20.88 15.18
C GLY A 78 -14.25 20.24 13.93
N GLU A 79 -14.75 20.65 12.76
CA GLU A 79 -14.38 20.04 11.48
C GLU A 79 -12.89 20.20 11.15
N GLY A 80 -12.31 21.37 11.42
CA GLY A 80 -10.89 21.65 11.17
C GLY A 80 -9.96 20.76 11.99
N PRO A 81 -10.01 20.81 13.34
CA PRO A 81 -9.19 19.96 14.20
C PRO A 81 -9.37 18.47 13.92
N PHE A 82 -10.61 18.02 13.66
CA PHE A 82 -10.88 16.64 13.29
C PHE A 82 -10.18 16.25 11.98
N LYS A 83 -10.31 17.05 10.92
CA LYS A 83 -9.63 16.78 9.63
C LYS A 83 -8.11 16.80 9.77
N GLY A 84 -7.56 17.70 10.59
CA GLY A 84 -6.13 17.77 10.88
C GLY A 84 -5.63 16.50 11.54
N LEU A 85 -6.28 16.06 12.63
CA LEU A 85 -5.92 14.82 13.33
C LEU A 85 -6.11 13.58 12.44
N TYR A 86 -7.22 13.51 11.71
CA TYR A 86 -7.48 12.43 10.77
C TYR A 86 -6.36 12.31 9.72
N SER A 87 -5.97 13.45 9.13
CA SER A 87 -4.93 13.50 8.11
C SER A 87 -3.57 13.10 8.69
N LEU A 88 -3.24 13.57 9.90
CA LEU A 88 -1.99 13.20 10.57
C LEU A 88 -1.90 11.69 10.82
N VAL A 89 -2.97 11.08 11.36
CA VAL A 89 -3.02 9.62 11.59
C VAL A 89 -2.93 8.86 10.27
N ALA A 90 -3.66 9.30 9.24
CA ALA A 90 -3.61 8.68 7.92
C ALA A 90 -2.21 8.78 7.28
N ILE A 91 -1.55 9.94 7.36
CA ILE A 91 -0.19 10.13 6.84
C ILE A 91 0.82 9.28 7.62
N ALA A 92 0.73 9.26 8.95
CA ALA A 92 1.62 8.42 9.76
C ALA A 92 1.47 6.94 9.42
N GLY A 93 0.24 6.44 9.29
CA GLY A 93 -0.04 5.07 8.84
C GLY A 93 0.50 4.81 7.42
N PHE A 94 0.31 5.74 6.49
CA PHE A 94 0.80 5.62 5.12
C PHE A 94 2.34 5.58 5.03
N VAL A 95 3.03 6.45 5.77
CA VAL A 95 4.50 6.44 5.85
C VAL A 95 5.02 5.11 6.40
N LEU A 96 4.39 4.58 7.46
CA LEU A 96 4.72 3.27 8.00
C LEU A 96 4.48 2.13 6.99
N ILE A 97 3.41 2.20 6.20
CA ILE A 97 3.16 1.24 5.11
C ILE A 97 4.29 1.28 4.10
N VAL A 98 4.67 2.47 3.61
CA VAL A 98 5.74 2.62 2.60
C VAL A 98 7.07 2.12 3.15
N TRP A 99 7.41 2.48 4.39
CA TRP A 99 8.62 2.00 5.04
C TRP A 99 8.60 0.48 5.21
N GLY A 100 7.57 -0.08 5.86
CA GLY A 100 7.48 -1.51 6.12
C GLY A 100 7.48 -2.35 4.85
N TYR A 101 6.77 -1.90 3.81
CA TYR A 101 6.76 -2.57 2.51
C TYR A 101 8.15 -2.62 1.86
N GLY A 102 8.92 -1.51 1.93
CA GLY A 102 10.29 -1.45 1.44
C GLY A 102 11.27 -2.26 2.29
N ALA A 103 11.13 -2.23 3.61
CA ALA A 103 11.97 -2.95 4.56
C ALA A 103 11.84 -4.48 4.41
N MET A 104 10.65 -4.98 4.06
CA MET A 104 10.41 -6.41 3.81
C MET A 104 11.11 -6.96 2.57
N ARG A 105 11.85 -6.17 1.78
CA ARG A 105 12.46 -6.64 0.52
C ARG A 105 13.87 -7.22 0.70
N PRO A 106 14.20 -8.34 0.02
CA PRO A 106 13.28 -9.18 -0.77
C PRO A 106 12.33 -9.97 0.15
N ALA A 107 11.04 -9.98 -0.19
CA ALA A 107 10.01 -10.68 0.57
C ALA A 107 9.83 -12.12 0.04
N PRO A 108 9.36 -13.06 0.87
CA PRO A 108 9.04 -14.42 0.41
C PRO A 108 8.04 -14.40 -0.75
N ILE A 109 8.34 -15.16 -1.81
CA ILE A 109 7.45 -15.34 -2.95
C ILE A 109 6.47 -16.47 -2.61
N ILE A 110 5.18 -16.12 -2.51
CA ILE A 110 4.10 -17.06 -2.18
C ILE A 110 3.62 -17.81 -3.41
N TRP A 111 3.63 -17.15 -4.57
CA TRP A 111 3.31 -17.75 -5.86
C TRP A 111 4.08 -17.01 -6.97
N GLN A 112 4.27 -17.64 -8.12
CA GLN A 112 4.97 -17.02 -9.26
C GLN A 112 3.97 -16.59 -10.34
N PRO A 113 3.75 -15.28 -10.52
CA PRO A 113 2.86 -14.77 -11.56
C PRO A 113 3.37 -15.10 -12.96
N PRO A 114 2.54 -15.70 -13.83
CA PRO A 114 2.86 -15.80 -15.24
C PRO A 114 3.08 -14.41 -15.85
N VAL A 115 4.05 -14.27 -16.76
CA VAL A 115 4.45 -12.96 -17.32
C VAL A 115 3.26 -12.17 -17.91
N TRP A 116 2.27 -12.84 -18.49
CA TRP A 116 1.09 -12.17 -19.07
C TRP A 116 0.25 -11.40 -18.05
N THR A 117 0.30 -11.74 -16.75
CA THR A 117 -0.46 -11.02 -15.73
C THR A 117 0.10 -9.62 -15.48
N ALA A 118 1.39 -9.38 -15.75
CA ALA A 118 1.97 -8.05 -15.71
C ALA A 118 1.35 -7.13 -16.77
N HIS A 119 1.13 -7.64 -17.99
CA HIS A 119 0.46 -6.88 -19.05
C HIS A 119 -1.00 -6.59 -18.70
N LEU A 120 -1.71 -7.53 -18.07
CA LEU A 120 -3.05 -7.26 -17.56
C LEU A 120 -3.06 -6.19 -16.46
N ASN A 121 -2.09 -6.22 -15.55
CA ASN A 121 -1.99 -5.19 -14.53
C ASN A 121 -1.78 -3.81 -15.17
N ILE A 122 -0.89 -3.67 -16.16
CA ILE A 122 -0.69 -2.42 -16.90
C ILE A 122 -2.02 -1.90 -17.48
N LEU A 123 -2.83 -2.78 -18.07
CA LEU A 123 -4.16 -2.44 -18.59
C LEU A 123 -5.15 -2.06 -17.47
N PHE A 124 -5.13 -2.76 -16.35
CA PHE A 124 -5.99 -2.43 -15.21
C PHE A 124 -5.63 -1.05 -14.65
N GLN A 125 -4.34 -0.70 -14.61
CA GLN A 125 -3.91 0.61 -14.14
C GLN A 125 -4.27 1.72 -15.13
N LEU A 126 -4.25 1.43 -16.43
CA LEU A 126 -4.70 2.35 -17.47
C LEU A 126 -6.16 2.76 -17.26
N ILE A 127 -7.00 1.83 -16.79
CA ILE A 127 -8.41 2.07 -16.47
C ILE A 127 -8.56 2.71 -15.08
N ALA A 128 -7.80 2.24 -14.09
CA ALA A 128 -7.92 2.69 -12.71
C ALA A 128 -7.54 4.16 -12.53
N MET A 129 -6.51 4.65 -13.22
CA MET A 129 -6.02 6.03 -13.03
C MET A 129 -7.03 7.09 -13.48
N PRO A 130 -7.64 7.04 -14.68
CA PRO A 130 -8.75 7.92 -15.05
C PRO A 130 -9.92 7.89 -14.07
N ILE A 131 -10.32 6.71 -13.60
CA ILE A 131 -11.43 6.57 -12.63
C ILE A 131 -11.04 7.20 -11.29
N LEU A 132 -9.80 7.02 -10.85
CA LEU A 132 -9.27 7.62 -9.63
C LEU A 132 -9.33 9.15 -9.72
N VAL A 133 -8.82 9.72 -10.80
CA VAL A 133 -8.86 11.17 -11.04
C VAL A 133 -10.30 11.68 -11.09
N ALA A 134 -11.20 10.93 -11.75
CA ALA A 134 -12.63 11.27 -11.79
C ALA A 134 -13.25 11.45 -10.40
N ALA A 135 -12.70 10.82 -9.35
CA ALA A 135 -13.13 11.00 -7.97
C ALA A 135 -12.84 12.40 -7.42
N TYR A 136 -11.81 13.09 -7.90
CA TYR A 136 -11.30 14.33 -7.33
C TYR A 136 -11.50 15.57 -8.19
N VAL A 137 -11.77 15.42 -9.50
CA VAL A 137 -12.13 16.54 -10.38
C VAL A 137 -13.64 16.85 -10.34
N PRO A 138 -14.11 18.00 -10.88
CA PRO A 138 -15.54 18.30 -10.99
C PRO A 138 -16.36 17.19 -11.66
N ALA A 139 -17.67 17.16 -11.42
CA ALA A 139 -18.50 16.02 -11.79
C ALA A 139 -18.63 15.82 -13.32
N GLY A 140 -18.18 14.65 -13.80
CA GLY A 140 -18.50 14.10 -15.11
C GLY A 140 -19.42 12.87 -15.04
N HIS A 141 -19.68 12.23 -16.17
CA HIS A 141 -20.49 11.02 -16.29
C HIS A 141 -19.83 9.81 -15.61
N ILE A 142 -18.50 9.72 -15.57
CA ILE A 142 -17.78 8.63 -14.88
C ILE A 142 -18.13 8.65 -13.39
N LYS A 143 -17.97 9.81 -12.73
CA LYS A 143 -18.28 9.99 -11.30
C LYS A 143 -19.77 9.72 -11.02
N LYS A 144 -20.67 10.20 -11.88
CA LYS A 144 -22.12 9.96 -11.73
C LYS A 144 -22.48 8.48 -11.84
N THR A 145 -21.92 7.78 -12.82
CA THR A 145 -22.25 6.37 -13.10
C THR A 145 -21.69 5.45 -12.02
N LEU A 146 -20.43 5.64 -11.65
CA LEU A 146 -19.75 4.77 -10.68
C LEU A 146 -20.19 5.04 -9.24
N LYS A 147 -20.72 6.24 -8.95
CA LYS A 147 -21.17 6.75 -7.64
C LYS A 147 -20.04 6.94 -6.63
N HIS A 148 -19.12 5.97 -6.56
CA HIS A 148 -17.95 5.93 -5.68
C HIS A 148 -16.69 5.60 -6.49
N PRO A 149 -16.29 6.46 -7.45
CA PRO A 149 -15.17 6.19 -8.36
C PRO A 149 -13.87 5.85 -7.63
N MET A 150 -13.57 6.49 -6.49
CA MET A 150 -12.39 6.17 -5.67
C MET A 150 -12.34 4.69 -5.27
N LEU A 151 -13.44 4.14 -4.74
CA LEU A 151 -13.49 2.74 -4.34
C LEU A 151 -13.41 1.79 -5.54
N VAL A 152 -13.99 2.17 -6.69
CA VAL A 152 -13.89 1.38 -7.92
C VAL A 152 -12.45 1.33 -8.41
N ALA A 153 -11.77 2.48 -8.48
CA ALA A 153 -10.37 2.56 -8.89
C ALA A 153 -9.46 1.75 -7.97
N VAL A 154 -9.59 1.88 -6.64
CA VAL A 154 -8.77 1.13 -5.68
C VAL A 154 -8.96 -0.39 -5.83
N LYS A 155 -10.19 -0.86 -6.11
CA LYS A 155 -10.45 -2.27 -6.35
C LYS A 155 -9.75 -2.78 -7.61
N ILE A 156 -9.86 -2.05 -8.73
CA ILE A 156 -9.21 -2.42 -9.99
C ILE A 156 -7.68 -2.41 -9.79
N TRP A 157 -7.16 -1.36 -9.16
CA TRP A 157 -5.75 -1.20 -8.82
C TRP A 157 -5.22 -2.37 -7.99
N ALA A 158 -5.91 -2.71 -6.91
CA ALA A 158 -5.47 -3.77 -6.01
C ALA A 158 -5.54 -5.15 -6.69
N VAL A 159 -6.58 -5.43 -7.48
CA VAL A 159 -6.70 -6.70 -8.21
C VAL A 159 -5.58 -6.84 -9.24
N GLY A 160 -5.29 -5.79 -10.01
CA GLY A 160 -4.21 -5.83 -11.01
C GLY A 160 -2.87 -6.12 -10.36
N HIS A 161 -2.56 -5.44 -9.26
CA HIS A 161 -1.32 -5.69 -8.53
C HIS A 161 -1.27 -7.09 -7.91
N LEU A 162 -2.37 -7.59 -7.33
CA LEU A 162 -2.41 -8.96 -6.81
C LEU A 162 -2.20 -10.02 -7.89
N LEU A 163 -2.64 -9.78 -9.13
CA LEU A 163 -2.42 -10.69 -10.25
C LEU A 163 -0.96 -10.67 -10.74
N ALA A 164 -0.26 -9.55 -10.61
CA ALA A 164 1.09 -9.38 -11.14
C ALA A 164 2.20 -9.56 -10.09
N ASN A 165 1.88 -9.62 -8.79
CA ASN A 165 2.87 -9.62 -7.72
C ASN A 165 2.64 -10.81 -6.77
N GLY A 166 3.69 -11.61 -6.61
CA GLY A 166 3.67 -12.88 -5.87
C GLY A 166 4.24 -12.83 -4.47
N GLU A 167 4.85 -11.71 -4.10
CA GLU A 167 5.56 -11.51 -2.85
C GLU A 167 4.59 -11.28 -1.68
N LEU A 168 4.99 -11.75 -0.50
CA LEU A 168 4.17 -11.66 0.71
C LEU A 168 3.82 -10.21 1.09
N ASN A 169 4.78 -9.29 1.01
CA ASN A 169 4.54 -7.87 1.28
C ASN A 169 3.52 -7.26 0.30
N SER A 170 3.58 -7.65 -0.98
CA SER A 170 2.63 -7.22 -2.02
C SER A 170 1.23 -7.77 -1.74
N ILE A 171 1.13 -9.06 -1.44
CA ILE A 171 -0.16 -9.70 -1.10
C ILE A 171 -0.81 -9.03 0.11
N ILE A 172 -0.03 -8.79 1.18
CA ILE A 172 -0.53 -8.12 2.39
C ILE A 172 -1.02 -6.71 2.05
N LEU A 173 -0.22 -5.92 1.33
CA LEU A 173 -0.55 -4.54 0.97
C LEU A 173 -1.81 -4.47 0.10
N PHE A 174 -1.77 -5.04 -1.10
CA PHE A 174 -2.85 -4.93 -2.07
C PHE A 174 -4.11 -5.68 -1.59
N GLY A 175 -3.94 -6.80 -0.90
CA GLY A 175 -5.04 -7.54 -0.28
C GLY A 175 -5.77 -6.73 0.79
N SER A 176 -5.05 -6.00 1.64
CA SER A 176 -5.66 -5.13 2.66
C SER A 176 -6.44 -3.98 2.04
N PHE A 177 -5.89 -3.32 1.02
CA PHE A 177 -6.60 -2.26 0.28
C PHE A 177 -7.85 -2.79 -0.43
N LEU A 178 -7.78 -3.98 -1.04
CA LEU A 178 -8.93 -4.61 -1.68
C LEU A 178 -10.02 -4.95 -0.64
N ALA A 179 -9.62 -5.56 0.49
CA ALA A 179 -10.53 -5.91 1.57
C ALA A 179 -11.23 -4.66 2.14
N TYR A 180 -10.47 -3.60 2.41
CA TYR A 180 -11.02 -2.32 2.87
C TYR A 180 -11.96 -1.71 1.82
N ALA A 181 -11.57 -1.66 0.54
CA ALA A 181 -12.40 -1.05 -0.50
C ALA A 181 -13.73 -1.80 -0.69
N VAL A 182 -13.73 -3.13 -0.54
CA VAL A 182 -14.97 -3.93 -0.52
C VAL A 182 -15.79 -3.62 0.73
N PHE A 183 -15.17 -3.60 1.90
CA PHE A 183 -15.82 -3.28 3.16
C PHE A 183 -16.49 -1.89 3.11
N ASP A 184 -15.76 -0.85 2.75
CA ASP A 184 -16.31 0.51 2.68
C ASP A 184 -17.37 0.61 1.59
N ARG A 185 -17.24 -0.11 0.47
CA ARG A 185 -18.31 -0.17 -0.56
C ARG A 185 -19.63 -0.71 -0.01
N ILE A 186 -19.57 -1.68 0.91
CA ILE A 186 -20.75 -2.20 1.61
C ILE A 186 -21.26 -1.14 2.59
N MET A 187 -20.36 -0.49 3.34
CA MET A 187 -20.75 0.52 4.33
C MET A 187 -21.40 1.76 3.69
N VAL A 188 -20.85 2.32 2.61
CA VAL A 188 -21.48 3.45 1.88
C VAL A 188 -22.88 3.06 1.38
N LYS A 189 -23.08 1.81 0.94
CA LYS A 189 -24.39 1.29 0.52
C LYS A 189 -25.35 1.20 1.71
N LYS A 190 -24.90 0.66 2.85
CA LYS A 190 -25.69 0.65 4.10
C LYS A 190 -26.04 2.06 4.57
N ARG A 191 -25.16 3.04 4.37
CA ARG A 191 -25.40 4.45 4.68
C ARG A 191 -26.26 5.18 3.62
N GLY A 192 -26.70 4.52 2.56
CA GLY A 192 -27.55 5.15 1.55
C GLY A 192 -26.86 6.27 0.77
N GLU A 193 -25.53 6.33 0.83
CA GLU A 193 -24.72 7.30 0.10
C GLU A 193 -24.68 6.84 -1.37
N THR A 194 -25.56 7.43 -2.19
CA THR A 194 -25.78 7.00 -3.59
C THR A 194 -24.91 7.77 -4.60
N GLY A 195 -23.97 8.59 -4.13
CA GLY A 195 -23.10 9.41 -4.96
C GLY A 195 -23.66 10.81 -5.15
N LEU A 196 -23.60 11.33 -6.38
CA LEU A 196 -24.10 12.66 -6.72
C LEU A 196 -25.63 12.77 -6.58
N PRO A 197 -26.18 13.95 -6.21
CA PRO A 197 -27.61 14.20 -6.25
C PRO A 197 -28.22 13.98 -7.64
N ALA A 198 -29.50 13.60 -7.71
CA ALA A 198 -30.18 13.26 -8.98
C ALA A 198 -30.12 14.37 -10.05
N GLY A 199 -30.18 15.64 -9.64
CA GLY A 199 -30.09 16.81 -10.50
C GLY A 199 -28.67 17.36 -10.70
N ALA A 200 -27.63 16.65 -10.28
CA ALA A 200 -26.26 17.14 -10.43
C ALA A 200 -25.90 17.36 -11.90
N LYS A 201 -25.47 18.58 -12.23
CA LYS A 201 -24.92 18.92 -13.54
C LYS A 201 -23.63 18.12 -13.74
N VAL A 202 -23.57 17.39 -14.85
CA VAL A 202 -22.38 16.64 -15.29
C VAL A 202 -21.89 17.19 -16.61
N SER A 203 -20.59 17.10 -16.85
CA SER A 203 -19.97 17.58 -18.08
C SER A 203 -19.06 16.51 -18.68
N VAL A 204 -19.19 16.30 -19.99
CA VAL A 204 -18.27 15.47 -20.77
C VAL A 204 -16.84 16.02 -20.72
N MET A 205 -16.68 17.35 -20.63
CA MET A 205 -15.37 17.98 -20.47
C MET A 205 -14.67 17.51 -19.19
N ASN A 206 -15.41 17.32 -18.10
CA ASN A 206 -14.84 16.83 -16.84
C ASN A 206 -14.38 15.38 -16.94
N ASP A 207 -15.07 14.54 -17.73
CA ASP A 207 -14.59 13.18 -18.02
C ASP A 207 -13.34 13.21 -18.90
N ALA A 208 -13.29 14.08 -19.91
CA ALA A 208 -12.11 14.26 -20.74
C ALA A 208 -10.89 14.70 -19.90
N ILE A 209 -11.08 15.66 -18.98
CA ILE A 209 -10.04 16.07 -18.03
C ILE A 209 -9.59 14.89 -17.15
N ALA A 210 -10.54 14.12 -16.61
CA ALA A 210 -10.22 12.96 -15.78
C ALA A 210 -9.40 11.91 -16.53
N VAL A 211 -9.78 11.62 -17.78
CA VAL A 211 -9.07 10.69 -18.66
C VAL A 211 -7.68 11.20 -18.98
N LEU A 212 -7.54 12.45 -19.44
CA LEU A 212 -6.25 13.02 -19.82
C LEU A 212 -5.26 13.02 -18.64
N ILE A 213 -5.67 13.52 -17.47
CA ILE A 213 -4.82 13.52 -16.28
C ILE A 213 -4.52 12.08 -15.84
N GLY A 214 -5.51 11.19 -15.87
CA GLY A 214 -5.32 9.78 -15.53
C GLY A 214 -4.30 9.08 -16.42
N LEU A 215 -4.32 9.34 -17.73
CA LEU A 215 -3.36 8.82 -18.71
C LEU A 215 -1.95 9.37 -18.45
N VAL A 216 -1.83 10.65 -18.13
CA VAL A 216 -0.54 11.27 -17.78
C VAL A 216 0.04 10.63 -16.52
N ILE A 217 -0.78 10.46 -15.46
CA ILE A 217 -0.34 9.80 -14.22
C ILE A 217 0.05 8.35 -14.50
N TRP A 218 -0.75 7.61 -15.27
CA TRP A 218 -0.45 6.23 -15.65
C TRP A 218 0.88 6.11 -16.39
N GLY A 219 1.13 6.97 -17.38
CA GLY A 219 2.41 7.01 -18.10
C GLY A 219 3.57 7.35 -17.16
N ALA A 220 3.44 8.39 -16.34
CA ALA A 220 4.46 8.78 -15.37
C ALA A 220 4.78 7.65 -14.37
N MET A 221 3.77 6.89 -13.94
CA MET A 221 3.95 5.71 -13.10
C MET A 221 4.76 4.62 -13.78
N ILE A 222 4.44 4.28 -15.03
CA ILE A 222 5.15 3.24 -15.79
C ILE A 222 6.62 3.61 -16.01
N PHE A 223 6.88 4.85 -16.41
CA PHE A 223 8.19 5.26 -16.91
C PHE A 223 9.14 5.83 -15.85
N GLY A 224 8.72 6.02 -14.60
CA GLY A 224 9.65 6.47 -13.57
C GLY A 224 9.11 6.57 -12.15
N LEU A 225 7.90 7.09 -11.95
CA LEU A 225 7.39 7.35 -10.60
C LEU A 225 7.26 6.07 -9.78
N HIS A 226 6.95 4.92 -10.37
CA HIS A 226 6.89 3.67 -9.61
C HIS A 226 8.27 3.26 -9.07
N ALA A 227 9.34 3.49 -9.84
CA ALA A 227 10.71 3.25 -9.38
C ALA A 227 11.13 4.24 -8.30
N ILE A 228 10.81 5.54 -8.47
CA ILE A 228 11.18 6.59 -7.51
C ILE A 228 10.42 6.43 -6.18
N LEU A 229 9.11 6.20 -6.25
CA LEU A 229 8.25 6.17 -5.07
C LEU A 229 8.29 4.82 -4.34
N PHE A 230 8.45 3.73 -5.09
CA PHE A 230 8.32 2.38 -4.54
C PHE A 230 9.57 1.52 -4.78
N GLY A 231 10.64 2.05 -5.36
CA GLY A 231 11.90 1.33 -5.56
C GLY A 231 11.80 0.11 -6.49
N GLN A 232 10.78 0.04 -7.36
CA GLN A 232 10.62 -1.04 -8.34
C GLN A 232 10.24 -0.44 -9.70
N PRO A 233 10.93 -0.75 -10.80
CA PRO A 233 10.47 -0.34 -12.12
C PRO A 233 9.30 -1.22 -12.59
N VAL A 234 8.37 -0.66 -13.36
CA VAL A 234 7.28 -1.43 -14.00
C VAL A 234 7.80 -2.20 -15.21
N ILE A 235 8.69 -1.57 -15.98
CA ILE A 235 9.35 -2.17 -17.14
C ILE A 235 10.77 -2.56 -16.72
N ALA A 236 11.11 -3.84 -16.89
CA ALA A 236 12.45 -4.33 -16.59
C ALA A 236 13.52 -3.55 -17.40
N GLY A 237 14.57 -3.09 -16.72
CA GLY A 237 15.68 -2.35 -17.35
C GLY A 237 15.54 -0.82 -17.38
N MET A 238 14.46 -0.24 -16.80
CA MET A 238 14.27 1.22 -16.71
C MET A 238 14.57 1.80 -15.30
N GLY A 239 15.62 1.32 -14.62
CA GLY A 239 15.96 1.70 -13.24
C GLY A 239 17.34 2.31 -13.09
#